data_AF-A0A5B9MK43-F1
#
_entry.id   AF-A0A5B9MK43-F1
#
_cell.length_a   1.000
_cell.length_b   1.000
_cell.length_c   1.000
_cell.angle_alpha   90.00
_cell.angle_beta   90.00
_cell.angle_gamma   90.00
#
_symmetry.space_group_name_H-M   'P 1'
#
loop_
_entity.id
_entity.type
_entity.pdbx_description
1 polymer ?
#
loop_
_entity_poly.entity_id
_entity_poly.type
_entity_poly.pdbx_seq_one_letter_code
_entity_poly.pdbx_strand_id
1 'polypeptide(L)'
;MSDALAPSNQRAAGKSSGEGLASKPAGRLTVNAAFLREIKDDNRQLKSLWDRLVPMFSHPETVKNHWPELIASLAELRDQLAIHFSLEEAYGYFDDAVDIAPHLSLTAESLRSQHSSLYSQIRDLADGILELNSEAAEHVTKLMRRFKAFKKSFENHEESELKLILESVDDDLGVGD
;
A
#
# COMPACT_ATOMS: atom_id res chain seq x y z
N MET A 1 -38.00 -25.39 61.93
CA MET A 1 -37.75 -24.69 63.21
C MET A 1 -36.48 -23.90 63.00
N SER A 2 -36.60 -22.64 62.59
CA SER A 2 -36.70 -21.44 63.44
C SER A 2 -35.31 -20.80 63.50
N ASP A 3 -35.01 -19.76 62.73
CA ASP A 3 -35.37 -18.33 62.86
C ASP A 3 -34.25 -17.52 63.55
N ALA A 4 -33.96 -16.37 62.92
CA ALA A 4 -33.55 -15.09 63.50
C ALA A 4 -32.15 -14.81 64.14
N LEU A 5 -31.50 -13.82 63.48
CA LEU A 5 -30.89 -12.55 63.99
C LEU A 5 -29.46 -12.48 64.59
N ALA A 6 -28.53 -11.91 63.79
CA ALA A 6 -27.70 -10.66 63.91
C ALA A 6 -27.34 -10.06 65.32
N PRO A 7 -26.36 -9.12 65.51
CA PRO A 7 -25.81 -8.14 64.53
C PRO A 7 -24.32 -7.61 64.71
N SER A 8 -23.89 -6.73 63.77
CA SER A 8 -22.98 -5.54 63.89
C SER A 8 -21.47 -5.73 64.26
N ASN A 9 -20.45 -4.98 63.80
CA ASN A 9 -20.35 -3.61 63.24
C ASN A 9 -18.94 -3.34 62.62
N GLN A 10 -18.85 -2.24 61.86
CA GLN A 10 -17.72 -1.30 61.63
C GLN A 10 -16.71 -1.44 60.46
N ARG A 11 -17.01 -0.64 59.42
CA ARG A 11 -16.24 0.47 58.79
C ARG A 11 -14.72 0.32 58.56
N ALA A 12 -14.30 0.48 57.30
CA ALA A 12 -13.38 1.55 56.88
C ALA A 12 -13.40 1.74 55.35
N ALA A 13 -13.24 3.00 54.95
CA ALA A 13 -13.24 3.49 53.58
C ALA A 13 -11.88 3.29 52.87
N GLY A 14 -11.90 3.23 51.53
CA GLY A 14 -10.70 3.33 50.70
C GLY A 14 -11.04 3.42 49.21
N LYS A 15 -11.13 4.64 48.69
CA LYS A 15 -11.10 4.97 47.26
C LYS A 15 -9.69 4.70 46.70
N SER A 16 -9.60 4.31 45.43
CA SER A 16 -8.56 4.65 44.43
C SER A 16 -8.48 3.47 43.44
N SER A 17 -9.10 3.53 42.26
CA SER A 17 -8.56 4.19 41.06
C SER A 17 -7.12 3.77 40.79
N GLY A 18 -6.93 3.05 39.67
CA GLY A 18 -5.64 2.57 39.22
C GLY A 18 -5.80 1.46 38.18
N GLU A 19 -6.65 1.67 37.18
CA GLU A 19 -6.50 0.98 35.91
C GLU A 19 -5.08 1.28 35.41
N GLY A 20 -4.19 0.29 35.54
CA GLY A 20 -2.93 0.28 34.85
C GLY A 20 -3.22 0.12 33.37
N LEU A 21 -3.54 1.22 32.69
CA LEU A 21 -3.27 1.36 31.27
C LEU A 21 -1.79 1.03 31.11
N ALA A 22 -1.51 -0.17 30.63
CA ALA A 22 -0.25 -0.44 29.97
C ALA A 22 -0.19 0.54 28.80
N SER A 23 0.47 1.68 29.03
CA SER A 23 0.95 2.55 27.98
C SER A 23 1.74 1.65 27.04
N LYS A 24 1.15 1.36 25.87
CA LYS A 24 1.91 0.92 24.70
C LYS A 24 3.09 1.88 24.64
N PRO A 25 4.35 1.40 24.66
CA PRO A 25 5.47 2.28 24.44
C PRO A 25 5.22 2.95 23.10
N ALA A 26 5.15 4.30 23.10
CA ALA A 26 5.12 5.10 21.88
C ALA A 26 6.21 4.53 20.97
N GLY A 27 5.79 4.01 19.82
CA GLY A 27 6.62 3.25 18.90
C GLY A 27 7.74 4.14 18.41
N ARG A 28 8.86 4.19 19.14
CA ARG A 28 10.15 4.54 18.54
C ARG A 28 10.37 3.46 17.50
N LEU A 29 10.03 3.80 16.27
CA LEU A 29 10.42 3.19 15.02
C LEU A 29 11.89 2.71 15.13
N THR A 30 12.11 1.53 15.70
CA THR A 30 13.35 0.77 15.51
C THR A 30 13.26 0.18 14.13
N VAL A 31 13.28 1.07 13.15
CA VAL A 31 13.28 0.78 11.73
C VAL A 31 14.54 -0.02 11.48
N ASN A 32 14.38 -1.32 11.25
CA ASN A 32 15.51 -2.17 10.96
C ASN A 32 16.16 -1.67 9.65
N ALA A 33 17.47 -1.43 9.64
CA ALA A 33 18.17 -0.96 8.45
C ALA A 33 18.04 -1.93 7.26
N ALA A 34 17.80 -3.22 7.52
CA ALA A 34 17.50 -4.21 6.49
C ALA A 34 16.15 -3.94 5.79
N PHE A 35 15.18 -3.36 6.49
CA PHE A 35 13.85 -3.04 5.99
C PHE A 35 13.86 -1.79 5.08
N LEU A 36 14.52 -0.70 5.49
CA LEU A 36 14.67 0.48 4.61
C LEU A 36 15.42 0.13 3.33
N ARG A 37 16.31 -0.86 3.41
CA ARG A 37 17.01 -1.38 2.24
C ARG A 37 16.06 -2.14 1.32
N GLU A 38 15.16 -2.97 1.85
CA GLU A 38 14.20 -3.74 1.05
C GLU A 38 13.23 -2.84 0.29
N ILE A 39 12.63 -1.84 0.96
CA ILE A 39 11.75 -0.85 0.29
C ILE A 39 12.51 -0.04 -0.75
N LYS A 40 13.75 0.36 -0.43
CA LYS A 40 14.58 1.11 -1.37
C LYS A 40 14.97 0.27 -2.59
N ASP A 41 15.25 -1.01 -2.39
CA ASP A 41 15.59 -1.94 -3.47
C ASP A 41 14.37 -2.20 -4.35
N ASP A 42 13.20 -2.41 -3.76
CA ASP A 42 11.92 -2.56 -4.46
C ASP A 42 11.56 -1.31 -5.29
N ASN A 43 11.60 -0.11 -4.69
CA ASN A 43 11.37 1.15 -5.40
C ASN A 43 12.35 1.36 -6.57
N ARG A 44 13.61 0.94 -6.40
CA ARG A 44 14.61 1.00 -7.47
C ARG A 44 14.29 0.04 -8.60
N GLN A 45 13.83 -1.18 -8.28
CA GLN A 45 13.41 -2.17 -9.27
C GLN A 45 12.19 -1.67 -10.06
N LEU A 46 11.15 -1.18 -9.37
CA LEU A 46 9.98 -0.59 -10.02
C LEU A 46 10.36 0.57 -10.95
N LYS A 47 11.20 1.50 -10.48
CA LYS A 47 11.67 2.61 -11.31
C LYS A 47 12.39 2.11 -12.57
N SER A 48 13.28 1.13 -12.43
CA SER A 48 14.00 0.55 -13.56
C SER A 48 13.06 -0.13 -14.57
N LEU A 49 11.98 -0.76 -14.10
CA LEU A 49 10.96 -1.36 -14.96
C LEU A 49 10.20 -0.29 -15.73
N TRP A 50 9.74 0.76 -15.05
CA TRP A 50 9.06 1.88 -15.69
C TRP A 50 9.93 2.60 -16.72
N ASP A 51 11.18 2.90 -16.38
CA ASP A 51 12.14 3.58 -17.27
C ASP A 51 12.40 2.78 -18.55
N ARG A 52 12.36 1.45 -18.46
CA ARG A 52 12.48 0.55 -19.62
C ARG A 52 11.18 0.44 -20.41
N LEU A 53 10.04 0.30 -19.73
CA LEU A 53 8.76 -0.07 -20.32
C LEU A 53 8.05 1.11 -20.98
N VAL A 54 8.11 2.31 -20.40
CA VAL A 54 7.46 3.52 -20.93
C VAL A 54 7.94 3.88 -22.35
N PRO A 55 9.24 3.90 -22.67
CA PRO A 55 9.71 4.19 -24.02
C PRO A 55 9.19 3.20 -25.08
N MET A 56 9.02 1.92 -24.72
CA MET A 56 8.49 0.90 -25.63
C MET A 56 7.04 1.17 -26.04
N PHE A 57 6.29 1.91 -25.22
CA PHE A 57 4.91 2.35 -25.48
C PHE A 57 4.79 3.74 -26.13
N SER A 58 5.90 4.34 -26.58
CA SER A 58 5.91 5.70 -27.14
C SER A 58 5.15 5.84 -28.46
N HIS A 59 5.20 4.82 -29.32
CA HIS A 59 4.58 4.84 -30.64
C HIS A 59 4.17 3.42 -31.09
N PRO A 60 3.14 3.25 -31.95
CA PRO A 60 2.71 1.93 -32.40
C PRO A 60 3.81 1.08 -33.05
N GLU A 61 4.67 1.70 -33.85
CA GLU A 61 5.80 0.99 -34.49
C GLU A 61 6.86 0.56 -33.47
N THR A 62 7.12 1.38 -32.44
CA THR A 62 8.00 1.01 -31.32
C THR A 62 7.44 -0.20 -30.58
N VAL A 63 6.13 -0.22 -30.31
CA VAL A 63 5.46 -1.34 -29.65
C VAL A 63 5.60 -2.63 -30.45
N LYS A 64 5.41 -2.56 -31.77
CA LYS A 64 5.60 -3.72 -32.66
C LYS A 64 7.03 -4.23 -32.64
N ASN A 65 8.00 -3.33 -32.77
CA ASN A 65 9.42 -3.66 -32.82
C ASN A 65 9.92 -4.30 -31.51
N HIS A 66 9.28 -3.99 -30.38
CA HIS A 66 9.64 -4.50 -29.06
C HIS A 66 8.60 -5.49 -28.49
N TRP A 67 7.78 -6.11 -29.35
CA TRP A 67 6.67 -6.95 -28.89
C TRP A 67 7.10 -8.10 -27.94
N PRO A 68 8.17 -8.87 -28.24
CA PRO A 68 8.65 -9.91 -27.33
C PRO A 68 9.15 -9.34 -25.99
N GLU A 69 9.89 -8.22 -26.03
CA GLU A 69 10.39 -7.56 -24.83
C GLU A 69 9.24 -7.01 -23.97
N LEU A 70 8.16 -6.52 -24.60
CA LEU A 70 6.98 -6.04 -23.91
C LEU A 70 6.25 -7.15 -23.16
N ILE A 71 6.12 -8.34 -23.76
CA ILE A 71 5.54 -9.51 -23.09
C ILE A 71 6.31 -9.82 -21.81
N ALA A 72 7.64 -9.93 -21.90
CA ALA A 72 8.48 -10.21 -20.75
C ALA A 72 8.41 -9.09 -19.69
N SER A 73 8.47 -7.82 -20.13
CA SER A 73 8.49 -6.67 -19.23
C SER A 73 7.15 -6.47 -18.49
N LEU A 74 6.02 -6.77 -19.13
CA LEU A 74 4.70 -6.71 -18.47
C LEU A 74 4.53 -7.83 -17.44
N ALA A 75 5.04 -9.03 -17.72
CA ALA A 75 5.05 -10.12 -16.74
C ALA A 75 5.94 -9.77 -15.54
N GLU A 76 7.13 -9.22 -15.79
CA GLU A 76 8.03 -8.77 -14.73
C GLU A 76 7.44 -7.62 -13.90
N LEU A 77 6.77 -6.66 -14.54
CA LEU A 77 6.07 -5.59 -13.82
C LEU A 77 4.91 -6.13 -12.96
N ARG A 78 4.14 -7.10 -13.44
CA ARG A 78 3.11 -7.78 -12.64
C ARG A 78 3.72 -8.40 -11.39
N ASP A 79 4.80 -9.15 -11.56
CA ASP A 79 5.42 -9.88 -10.45
C ASP A 79 6.05 -8.91 -9.44
N GLN A 80 6.70 -7.84 -9.92
CA GLN A 80 7.22 -6.79 -9.04
C GLN A 80 6.12 -6.09 -8.26
N LEU A 81 4.99 -5.77 -8.89
CA LEU A 81 3.87 -5.13 -8.19
C LEU A 81 3.22 -6.04 -7.14
N ALA A 82 3.24 -7.36 -7.33
CA ALA A 82 2.83 -8.29 -6.28
C ALA A 82 3.71 -8.15 -5.03
N ILE A 83 5.02 -8.04 -5.23
CA ILE A 83 5.99 -7.87 -4.14
C ILE A 83 5.77 -6.51 -3.49
N HIS A 84 5.74 -5.44 -4.27
CA HIS A 84 5.53 -4.07 -3.80
C HIS A 84 4.32 -3.94 -2.87
N PHE A 85 3.13 -4.33 -3.34
CA PHE A 85 1.91 -4.27 -2.54
C PHE A 85 1.98 -5.17 -1.29
N SER A 86 2.62 -6.34 -1.40
CA SER A 86 2.80 -7.23 -0.24
C SER A 86 3.71 -6.61 0.82
N LEU A 87 4.75 -5.88 0.41
CA LEU A 87 5.62 -5.16 1.34
C LEU A 87 4.85 -4.03 2.03
N GLU A 88 4.12 -3.21 1.28
CA GLU A 88 3.34 -2.09 1.85
C GLU A 88 2.29 -2.55 2.86
N GLU A 89 1.59 -3.65 2.55
CA GLU A 89 0.60 -4.26 3.45
C GLU A 89 1.25 -4.91 4.67
N ALA A 90 2.33 -5.67 4.49
CA ALA A 90 3.00 -6.36 5.60
C ALA A 90 3.70 -5.40 6.57
N TYR A 91 4.12 -4.24 6.08
CA TYR A 91 4.82 -3.25 6.88
C TYR A 91 3.91 -2.19 7.49
N GLY A 92 2.60 -2.28 7.25
CA GLY A 92 1.64 -1.41 7.92
C GLY A 92 1.82 0.05 7.55
N TYR A 93 2.24 0.39 6.31
CA TYR A 93 2.34 1.78 5.85
C TYR A 93 1.06 2.58 6.13
N PHE A 94 -0.07 1.89 5.99
CA PHE A 94 -1.39 2.39 6.29
C PHE A 94 -1.75 2.32 7.77
N ASP A 95 -1.27 1.31 8.50
CA ASP A 95 -1.61 1.09 9.91
C ASP A 95 -0.84 2.07 10.82
N ASP A 96 0.43 2.34 10.52
CA ASP A 96 1.25 3.34 11.20
C ASP A 96 0.68 4.76 10.99
N ALA A 97 0.26 5.09 9.76
CA ALA A 97 -0.40 6.37 9.47
C ALA A 97 -1.72 6.53 10.25
N VAL A 98 -2.46 5.45 10.45
CA VAL A 98 -3.74 5.45 11.20
C VAL A 98 -3.53 5.50 12.71
N ASP A 99 -2.50 4.83 13.22
CA ASP A 99 -2.14 4.90 14.64
C ASP A 99 -1.71 6.33 15.03
N ILE A 100 -1.07 7.07 14.12
CA ILE A 100 -0.66 8.47 14.30
C ILE A 100 -1.84 9.43 14.07
N ALA A 101 -2.57 9.26 12.98
CA ALA A 101 -3.68 10.13 12.57
C ALA A 101 -4.95 9.31 12.27
N PRO A 102 -5.76 8.97 13.30
CA PRO A 102 -6.92 8.07 13.16
C PRO A 102 -7.98 8.54 12.15
N HIS A 103 -8.04 9.85 11.89
CA HIS A 103 -8.97 10.42 10.92
C HIS A 103 -8.61 10.10 9.46
N LEU A 104 -7.37 9.64 9.20
CA LEU A 104 -6.91 9.21 7.88
C LEU A 104 -7.25 7.74 7.57
N SER A 105 -7.83 7.00 8.52
CA SER A 105 -8.21 5.58 8.39
C SER A 105 -9.01 5.24 7.14
N LEU A 106 -10.04 6.03 6.83
CA LEU A 106 -10.85 5.82 5.64
C LEU A 106 -10.05 5.98 4.34
N THR A 107 -9.11 6.92 4.30
CA THR A 107 -8.23 7.14 3.15
C THR A 107 -7.24 5.99 3.00
N ALA A 108 -6.64 5.56 4.11
CA ALA A 108 -5.70 4.44 4.17
C ALA A 108 -6.35 3.11 3.72
N GLU A 109 -7.55 2.80 4.22
CA GLU A 109 -8.32 1.63 3.79
C GLU A 109 -8.71 1.70 2.31
N SER A 110 -9.10 2.88 1.82
CA SER A 110 -9.42 3.10 0.42
C SER A 110 -8.21 2.85 -0.48
N LEU A 111 -7.03 3.37 -0.12
CA LEU A 111 -5.78 3.15 -0.88
C LEU A 111 -5.38 1.68 -0.89
N ARG A 112 -5.40 1.01 0.27
CA ARG A 112 -5.14 -0.43 0.36
C ARG A 112 -6.08 -1.25 -0.54
N SER A 113 -7.35 -0.86 -0.64
CA SER A 113 -8.30 -1.54 -1.53
C SER A 113 -7.94 -1.41 -3.02
N GLN A 114 -7.22 -0.35 -3.41
CA GLN A 114 -6.80 -0.12 -4.80
C GLN A 114 -5.72 -1.10 -5.26
N HIS A 115 -4.91 -1.68 -4.35
CA HIS A 115 -3.88 -2.68 -4.69
C HIS A 115 -4.49 -3.84 -5.49
N SER A 116 -5.60 -4.39 -5.02
CA SER A 116 -6.30 -5.50 -5.68
C SER A 116 -6.75 -5.15 -7.11
N SER A 117 -7.23 -3.91 -7.31
CA SER A 117 -7.68 -3.41 -8.60
C SER A 117 -6.50 -3.16 -9.55
N LEU A 118 -5.43 -2.53 -9.07
CA LEU A 118 -4.23 -2.26 -9.86
C LEU A 118 -3.53 -3.58 -10.25
N TYR A 119 -3.43 -4.52 -9.32
CA TYR A 119 -2.88 -5.83 -9.58
C TYR A 119 -3.67 -6.60 -10.64
N SER A 120 -5.01 -6.56 -10.56
CA SER A 120 -5.86 -7.15 -11.60
C SER A 120 -5.61 -6.50 -12.97
N GLN A 121 -5.48 -5.18 -13.03
CA GLN A 121 -5.23 -4.47 -14.29
C GLN A 121 -3.90 -4.85 -14.93
N ILE A 122 -2.81 -4.93 -14.17
CA ILE A 122 -1.50 -5.34 -14.72
C ILE A 122 -1.48 -6.82 -15.10
N ARG A 123 -2.13 -7.69 -14.33
CA ARG A 123 -2.30 -9.11 -14.70
C ARG A 123 -3.04 -9.24 -16.03
N ASP A 124 -4.17 -8.55 -16.18
CA ASP A 124 -4.96 -8.61 -17.41
C ASP A 124 -4.23 -8.00 -18.63
N LEU A 125 -3.23 -7.13 -18.41
CA LEU A 125 -2.32 -6.63 -19.45
C LEU A 125 -1.27 -7.69 -19.82
N ALA A 126 -0.59 -8.27 -18.81
CA ALA A 126 0.45 -9.27 -18.98
C ALA A 126 -0.06 -10.57 -19.62
N ASP A 127 -1.27 -11.00 -19.26
CA ASP A 127 -1.90 -12.17 -19.87
C ASP A 127 -2.50 -11.81 -21.24
N GLY A 128 -3.15 -10.64 -21.32
CA GLY A 128 -3.84 -10.21 -22.54
C GLY A 128 -2.92 -9.97 -23.72
N ILE A 129 -1.68 -9.54 -23.53
CA ILE A 129 -0.73 -9.32 -24.63
C ILE A 129 -0.38 -10.62 -25.37
N LEU A 130 -0.43 -11.78 -24.69
CA LEU A 130 -0.14 -13.09 -25.28
C LEU A 130 -1.16 -13.52 -26.33
N GLU A 131 -2.39 -13.00 -26.22
CA GLU A 131 -3.51 -13.30 -27.13
C GLU A 131 -3.61 -12.29 -28.29
N LEU A 132 -2.83 -11.20 -28.24
CA LEU A 132 -2.83 -10.15 -29.24
C LEU A 132 -1.85 -10.45 -30.38
N ASN A 133 -2.03 -9.72 -31.48
CA ASN A 133 -1.22 -9.85 -32.68
C ASN A 133 -0.55 -8.49 -32.95
N SER A 134 0.78 -8.45 -32.97
CA SER A 134 1.56 -7.23 -33.22
C SER A 134 1.28 -6.61 -34.59
N GLU A 135 0.98 -7.44 -35.59
CA GLU A 135 0.71 -6.96 -36.96
C GLU A 135 -0.66 -6.31 -37.10
N ALA A 136 -1.58 -6.61 -36.18
CA ALA A 136 -2.91 -6.00 -36.16
C ALA A 136 -2.84 -4.63 -35.47
N ALA A 137 -2.94 -3.55 -36.24
CA ALA A 137 -2.89 -2.18 -35.73
C ALA A 137 -3.93 -1.89 -34.62
N GLU A 138 -5.12 -2.51 -34.70
CA GLU A 138 -6.15 -2.41 -33.66
C GLU A 138 -5.67 -3.02 -32.32
N HIS A 139 -5.00 -4.18 -32.37
CA HIS A 139 -4.48 -4.86 -31.18
C HIS A 139 -3.39 -4.04 -30.50
N VAL A 140 -2.46 -3.49 -31.28
CA VAL A 140 -1.42 -2.57 -30.79
C VAL A 140 -2.05 -1.36 -30.12
N THR A 141 -3.01 -0.71 -30.79
CA THR A 141 -3.70 0.47 -30.26
C THR A 141 -4.47 0.16 -28.97
N LYS A 142 -5.14 -0.99 -28.92
CA LYS A 142 -5.87 -1.46 -27.73
C LYS A 142 -4.91 -1.68 -26.55
N LEU A 143 -3.78 -2.35 -26.78
CA LEU A 143 -2.76 -2.57 -25.75
C LEU A 143 -2.21 -1.24 -25.22
N MET A 144 -1.78 -0.33 -26.11
CA MET A 144 -1.27 0.99 -25.73
C MET A 144 -2.26 1.78 -24.88
N ARG A 145 -3.54 1.77 -25.26
CA ARG A 145 -4.60 2.46 -24.50
C ARG A 145 -4.77 1.86 -23.11
N ARG A 146 -4.80 0.53 -22.99
CA ARG A 146 -4.92 -0.16 -21.69
C ARG A 146 -3.71 0.13 -20.81
N PHE A 147 -2.51 0.08 -21.36
CA PHE A 147 -1.28 0.39 -20.64
C PHE A 147 -1.27 1.84 -20.13
N LYS A 148 -1.64 2.80 -20.97
CA LYS A 148 -1.73 4.21 -20.58
C LYS A 148 -2.75 4.45 -19.45
N ALA A 149 -3.90 3.77 -19.52
CA ALA A 149 -4.91 3.84 -18.46
C ALA A 149 -4.37 3.28 -17.14
N PHE A 150 -3.79 2.07 -17.17
CA PHE A 150 -3.16 1.45 -16.01
C PHE A 150 -2.07 2.34 -15.40
N LYS A 151 -1.14 2.82 -16.21
CA LYS A 151 -0.06 3.72 -15.76
C LYS A 151 -0.60 4.94 -15.02
N LYS A 152 -1.63 5.59 -15.57
CA LYS A 152 -2.27 6.75 -14.92
C LYS A 152 -2.90 6.37 -13.58
N SER A 153 -3.59 5.24 -13.51
CA SER A 153 -4.18 4.75 -12.26
C SER A 153 -3.11 4.47 -11.20
N PHE A 154 -1.98 3.88 -11.61
CA PHE A 154 -0.85 3.62 -10.72
C PHE A 154 -0.19 4.91 -10.23
N GLU A 155 0.09 5.87 -11.11
CA GLU A 155 0.68 7.17 -10.73
C GLU A 155 -0.20 7.95 -9.75
N ASN A 156 -1.52 7.93 -9.95
CA ASN A 156 -2.46 8.57 -9.03
C ASN A 156 -2.49 7.90 -7.64
N HIS A 157 -2.30 6.59 -7.59
CA HIS A 157 -2.25 5.82 -6.35
C HIS A 157 -1.00 6.19 -5.54
N GLU A 158 0.18 6.12 -6.18
CA GLU A 158 1.47 6.53 -5.60
C GLU A 158 1.44 7.97 -5.06
N GLU A 159 0.86 8.91 -5.82
CA GLU A 159 0.72 10.31 -5.39
C GLU A 159 -0.16 10.42 -4.13
N SER A 160 -1.25 9.64 -4.08
CA SER A 160 -2.19 9.65 -2.95
C SER A 160 -1.58 9.01 -1.70
N GLU A 161 -0.76 7.98 -1.86
CA GLU A 161 -0.01 7.34 -0.77
C GLU A 161 1.07 8.26 -0.22
N LEU A 162 1.86 8.88 -1.10
CA LEU A 162 2.86 9.85 -0.69
C LEU A 162 2.21 10.99 0.11
N LYS A 163 1.05 11.47 -0.34
CA LYS A 163 0.29 12.50 0.36
C LYS A 163 -0.19 12.02 1.74
N LEU A 164 -0.73 10.81 1.85
CA LEU A 164 -1.15 10.21 3.12
C LEU A 164 0.02 10.16 4.11
N ILE A 165 1.19 9.71 3.66
CA ILE A 165 2.39 9.61 4.50
C ILE A 165 2.81 11.01 4.98
N LEU A 166 2.88 11.99 4.08
CA LEU A 166 3.26 13.36 4.45
C LEU A 166 2.28 13.99 5.44
N GLU A 167 0.96 13.80 5.26
CA GLU A 167 -0.07 14.28 6.19
C GLU A 167 0.06 13.62 7.57
N SER A 168 0.30 12.30 7.63
CA SER A 168 0.50 11.61 8.91
C SER A 168 1.73 12.11 9.67
N VAL A 169 2.80 12.49 8.96
CA VAL A 169 4.03 13.03 9.58
C VAL A 169 3.82 14.45 10.10
N ASP A 170 3.07 15.29 9.39
CA ASP A 170 2.78 16.66 9.85
C ASP A 170 1.98 16.66 11.16
N ASP A 171 1.03 15.73 11.30
CA ASP A 171 0.26 15.53 12.53
C ASP A 171 1.13 15.02 13.71
N ASP A 172 2.11 14.15 13.44
CA ASP A 172 3.08 13.70 14.45
C ASP A 172 3.99 14.84 14.94
N LEU A 173 4.28 15.81 14.07
CA LEU A 173 5.09 17.00 14.40
C LEU A 173 4.26 18.13 15.05
N GLY A 174 2.95 18.17 14.81
CA GLY A 174 2.02 19.20 15.30
C GLY A 174 1.69 19.17 16.79
N VAL A 175 2.23 18.21 17.55
CA VAL A 175 2.04 18.10 19.02
C VAL A 175 3.11 18.85 19.85
N GLY A 176 3.95 19.67 19.21
CA GLY A 176 4.88 20.59 19.88
C GLY A 176 4.28 21.98 20.14
N ASP A 177 3.96 22.25 21.41
CA ASP A 177 3.57 23.53 22.08
C ASP A 177 3.87 24.85 21.32
#